data_AF-A0A4P7WDP2-F1
#
_entry.id   AF-A0A4P7WDP2-F1
#
_cell.length_a   1.000
_cell.length_b   1.000
_cell.length_c   1.000
_cell.angle_alpha   90.00
_cell.angle_beta   90.00
_cell.angle_gamma   90.00
#
_symmetry.space_group_name_H-M   'P 1'
#
loop_
_entity.id
_entity.type
_entity.pdbx_description
1 polymer ?
#
loop_
_entity_poly.entity_id
_entity_poly.type
_entity_poly.pdbx_seq_one_letter_code
_entity_poly.pdbx_strand_id
1 'polypeptide(L)'
;MAKVSPVFGNPETACGQTENSGWMTWCATLPMSSPLVQKISKDYAINPPESGDAVTGGIVSIIDSNWTISFIVERQPTYLNQPKDVCVIWGDILNMKTQGNKIFKTANKSTGKEILEELCYHLGLEESFEAIAKEAIVHTSFMPYGKGDRPDIVPDGVTNVGLIGQFVQMQNDVSFTVESSVRTGRAAV
;
A
#
# COMPACT_ATOMS: atom_id res chain seq x y z
N MET A 1 12.69 -15.01 20.41
CA MET A 1 11.97 -15.18 21.68
C MET A 1 10.99 -16.36 21.64
N ALA A 2 10.20 -16.55 20.57
CA ALA A 2 9.33 -17.73 20.41
C ALA A 2 10.03 -19.11 20.58
N LYS A 3 11.31 -19.24 20.18
CA LYS A 3 12.11 -20.46 20.43
C LYS A 3 12.45 -20.68 21.92
N VAL A 4 12.37 -19.64 22.75
CA VAL A 4 12.71 -19.68 24.19
C VAL A 4 11.48 -20.03 25.01
N SER A 5 10.30 -19.51 24.66
CA SER A 5 9.04 -19.83 25.34
C SER A 5 7.84 -19.56 24.42
N PRO A 6 6.77 -20.37 24.50
CA PRO A 6 5.54 -20.15 23.73
C PRO A 6 4.79 -18.86 24.09
N VAL A 7 5.03 -18.28 25.28
CA VAL A 7 4.39 -17.01 25.69
C VAL A 7 4.75 -15.82 24.79
N PHE A 8 5.78 -15.97 23.94
CA PHE A 8 6.19 -14.98 22.95
C PHE A 8 5.52 -15.17 21.58
N GLY A 9 4.48 -16.00 21.50
CA GLY A 9 3.67 -16.23 20.31
C GLY A 9 4.34 -17.07 19.22
N ASN A 10 3.67 -17.18 18.07
CA ASN A 10 4.12 -17.99 16.94
C ASN A 10 4.30 -17.16 15.65
N PRO A 11 5.53 -16.72 15.33
CA PRO A 11 5.77 -15.85 14.18
C PRO A 11 5.44 -16.52 12.83
N GLU A 12 5.51 -17.85 12.73
CA GLU A 12 5.22 -18.58 11.48
C GLU A 12 3.78 -18.38 11.01
N THR A 13 2.86 -18.12 11.93
CA THR A 13 1.47 -17.79 11.57
C THR A 13 1.33 -16.42 10.91
N ALA A 14 2.29 -15.52 11.14
CA ALA A 14 2.31 -14.18 10.54
C ALA A 14 3.18 -14.11 9.28
N CYS A 15 4.30 -14.84 9.22
CA CYS A 15 5.29 -14.73 8.15
C CYS A 15 5.54 -16.02 7.35
N GLY A 16 4.90 -17.15 7.70
CA GLY A 16 5.16 -18.45 7.07
C GLY A 16 4.47 -18.67 5.72
N GLN A 17 3.43 -17.88 5.39
CA GLN A 17 2.70 -17.99 4.12
C GLN A 17 2.44 -16.62 3.48
N THR A 18 3.50 -15.85 3.27
CA THR A 18 3.40 -14.49 2.71
C THR A 18 2.62 -14.43 1.41
N GLU A 19 2.69 -15.45 0.55
CA GLU A 19 1.93 -15.55 -0.70
C GLU A 19 0.41 -15.52 -0.51
N ASN A 20 -0.09 -15.98 0.63
CA ASN A 20 -1.51 -15.98 0.99
C ASN A 20 -1.89 -14.83 1.95
N SER A 21 -0.89 -14.09 2.41
CA SER A 21 -1.00 -13.20 3.55
C SER A 21 -0.23 -11.91 3.24
N GLY A 22 -0.75 -11.13 2.29
CA GLY A 22 -0.18 -9.85 1.89
C GLY A 22 -0.86 -9.25 0.68
N TRP A 23 -0.48 -8.02 0.35
CA TRP A 23 -0.89 -7.32 -0.85
C TRP A 23 0.32 -6.62 -1.46
N MET A 24 0.18 -6.13 -2.69
CA MET A 24 1.23 -5.33 -3.34
C MET A 24 0.83 -3.87 -3.32
N THR A 25 1.81 -3.00 -3.15
CA THR A 25 1.68 -1.56 -3.28
C THR A 25 2.57 -1.08 -4.40
N TRP A 26 2.20 0.04 -5.01
CA TRP A 26 3.00 0.69 -6.04
C TRP A 26 2.99 2.21 -5.83
N CYS A 27 4.07 2.85 -6.24
CA CYS A 27 4.22 4.29 -6.21
C CYS A 27 4.76 4.74 -7.56
N ALA A 28 4.02 5.62 -8.24
CA ALA A 28 4.43 6.21 -9.51
C ALA A 28 4.71 7.70 -9.32
N THR A 29 5.86 8.13 -9.79
CA THR A 29 6.25 9.54 -9.87
C THR A 29 6.24 9.95 -11.34
N LEU A 30 5.47 10.99 -11.66
CA LEU A 30 5.18 11.44 -13.02
C LEU A 30 5.15 12.96 -13.11
N PRO A 31 5.45 13.57 -14.26
CA PRO A 31 5.20 14.99 -14.47
C PRO A 31 3.73 15.34 -14.25
N MET A 32 3.46 16.53 -13.72
CA MET A 32 2.10 17.03 -13.51
C MET A 32 1.31 17.11 -14.82
N SER A 33 2.01 17.36 -15.94
CA SER A 33 1.45 17.38 -17.29
C SER A 33 1.17 15.99 -17.89
N SER A 34 1.52 14.90 -17.19
CA SER A 34 1.29 13.54 -17.70
C SER A 34 -0.19 13.30 -17.98
N PRO A 35 -0.56 12.64 -19.09
CA PRO A 35 -1.96 12.31 -19.38
C PRO A 35 -2.65 11.55 -18.24
N LEU A 36 -1.92 10.71 -17.49
CA LEU A 36 -2.44 10.02 -16.32
C LEU A 36 -2.81 11.00 -15.20
N VAL A 37 -1.92 11.94 -14.87
CA VAL A 37 -2.16 12.93 -13.82
C VAL A 37 -3.32 13.85 -14.20
N GLN A 38 -3.38 14.28 -15.46
CA GLN A 38 -4.46 15.12 -15.99
C GLN A 38 -5.81 14.39 -15.98
N LYS A 39 -5.83 13.10 -16.34
CA LYS A 39 -7.03 12.25 -16.23
C LYS A 39 -7.50 12.13 -14.79
N ILE A 40 -6.60 11.87 -13.84
CA ILE A 40 -6.91 11.79 -12.41
C ILE A 40 -7.47 13.13 -11.91
N SER A 41 -6.78 14.23 -12.20
CA SER A 41 -7.19 15.58 -11.79
C SER A 41 -8.58 15.96 -12.29
N LYS A 42 -8.95 15.51 -13.50
CA LYS A 42 -10.21 15.88 -14.13
C LYS A 42 -11.38 15.01 -13.64
N ASP A 43 -11.17 13.71 -13.56
CA ASP A 43 -12.26 12.74 -13.43
C ASP A 43 -12.40 12.16 -12.01
N TYR A 44 -11.35 12.23 -11.19
CA TYR A 44 -11.28 11.54 -9.90
C TYR A 44 -10.84 12.42 -8.72
N ALA A 45 -10.52 13.69 -8.96
CA ALA A 45 -10.07 14.60 -7.93
C ALA A 45 -11.15 15.57 -7.46
N ILE A 46 -11.14 15.88 -6.17
CA ILE A 46 -11.93 16.93 -5.51
C ILE A 46 -11.29 18.29 -5.76
N ASN A 47 -9.95 18.37 -5.70
CA ASN A 47 -9.16 19.57 -6.04
C ASN A 47 -8.02 19.21 -6.99
N PRO A 48 -7.52 20.15 -7.81
CA PRO A 48 -6.34 19.93 -8.64
C PRO A 48 -5.11 19.54 -7.80
N PRO A 49 -4.23 18.64 -8.28
CA PRO A 49 -2.99 18.29 -7.59
C PRO A 49 -2.14 19.50 -7.18
N GLU A 50 -2.12 20.55 -8.00
CA GLU A 50 -1.34 21.77 -7.78
C GLU A 50 -1.90 22.69 -6.68
N SER A 51 -3.13 22.43 -6.20
CA SER A 51 -3.81 23.26 -5.20
C SER A 51 -3.11 23.27 -3.84
N GLY A 52 -2.41 22.18 -3.51
CA GLY A 52 -1.91 21.96 -2.16
C GLY A 52 -3.00 21.55 -1.16
N ASP A 53 -4.19 21.18 -1.63
CA ASP A 53 -5.27 20.59 -0.83
C ASP A 53 -5.41 19.09 -1.09
N ALA A 54 -6.41 18.45 -0.48
CA ALA A 54 -6.72 17.04 -0.74
C ALA A 54 -7.12 16.85 -2.22
N VAL A 55 -6.48 15.88 -2.90
CA VAL A 55 -6.69 15.63 -4.34
C VAL A 55 -7.81 14.62 -4.54
N THR A 56 -7.59 13.31 -4.39
CA THR A 56 -8.68 12.32 -4.55
C THR A 56 -9.54 12.18 -3.29
N GLY A 57 -9.08 12.65 -2.13
CA GLY A 57 -9.81 12.57 -0.86
C GLY A 57 -9.88 11.15 -0.27
N GLY A 58 -9.05 10.24 -0.75
CA GLY A 58 -9.05 8.83 -0.39
C GLY A 58 -8.72 7.93 -1.56
N ILE A 59 -8.75 6.63 -1.31
CA ILE A 59 -8.45 5.60 -2.32
C ILE A 59 -9.61 5.50 -3.32
N VAL A 60 -9.26 5.48 -4.60
CA VAL A 60 -10.15 5.17 -5.72
C VAL A 60 -9.89 3.72 -6.14
N SER A 61 -10.88 2.85 -5.97
CA SER A 61 -10.78 1.42 -6.29
C SER A 61 -11.51 1.08 -7.58
N ILE A 62 -10.85 0.30 -8.45
CA ILE A 62 -11.40 -0.15 -9.73
C ILE A 62 -12.00 -1.54 -9.51
N ILE A 63 -13.32 -1.58 -9.26
CA ILE A 63 -14.02 -2.78 -8.77
C ILE A 63 -14.11 -3.92 -9.80
N ASP A 64 -14.02 -3.60 -11.10
CA ASP A 64 -14.05 -4.54 -12.21
C ASP A 64 -12.64 -5.00 -12.63
N SER A 65 -11.60 -4.55 -11.94
CA SER A 65 -10.24 -5.04 -12.11
C SER A 65 -10.07 -6.41 -11.48
N ASN A 66 -9.53 -7.36 -12.24
CA ASN A 66 -9.16 -8.69 -11.74
C ASN A 66 -8.18 -8.61 -10.58
N TRP A 67 -7.32 -7.58 -10.57
CA TRP A 67 -6.35 -7.32 -9.51
C TRP A 67 -6.94 -6.59 -8.32
N THR A 68 -8.16 -6.05 -8.43
CA THR A 68 -8.72 -5.11 -7.44
C THR A 68 -7.71 -3.99 -7.19
N ILE A 69 -7.26 -3.35 -8.27
CA ILE A 69 -6.28 -2.27 -8.22
C ILE A 69 -6.96 -0.99 -7.70
N SER A 70 -6.25 -0.28 -6.84
CA SER A 70 -6.66 1.03 -6.36
C SER A 70 -5.52 2.03 -6.45
N PHE A 71 -5.86 3.32 -6.49
CA PHE A 71 -4.89 4.41 -6.43
C PHE A 71 -5.39 5.57 -5.56
N ILE A 72 -4.47 6.39 -5.10
CA ILE A 72 -4.71 7.63 -4.38
C ILE A 72 -3.71 8.66 -4.85
N VAL A 73 -4.18 9.90 -5.00
CA VAL A 73 -3.32 11.07 -5.05
C VAL A 73 -3.58 11.84 -3.78
N GLU A 74 -2.57 11.85 -2.91
CA GLU A 74 -2.58 12.66 -1.71
C GLU A 74 -2.28 14.12 -2.04
N ARG A 75 -2.41 14.98 -1.04
CA ARG A 75 -1.98 16.38 -1.13
C ARG A 75 -0.57 16.48 -1.71
N GLN A 76 -0.40 17.25 -2.78
CA GLN A 76 0.91 17.54 -3.36
C GLN A 76 1.46 18.88 -2.83
N PRO A 77 2.78 19.02 -2.63
CA PRO A 77 3.77 17.94 -2.67
C PRO A 77 3.62 16.97 -1.49
N THR A 78 3.76 15.67 -1.76
CA THR A 78 3.74 14.63 -0.72
C THR A 78 5.03 14.67 0.12
N TYR A 79 6.16 15.00 -0.52
CA TYR A 79 7.47 15.10 0.14
C TYR A 79 7.95 16.55 0.23
N LEU A 80 8.64 16.91 1.32
CA LEU A 80 9.11 18.27 1.57
C LEU A 80 9.93 18.88 0.42
N ASN A 81 10.77 18.06 -0.23
CA ASN A 81 11.67 18.48 -1.32
C ASN A 81 11.22 17.97 -2.70
N GLN A 82 9.94 17.61 -2.86
CA GLN A 82 9.40 17.18 -4.14
C GLN A 82 9.33 18.38 -5.12
N PRO A 83 9.82 18.22 -6.38
CA PRO A 83 9.63 19.23 -7.42
C PRO A 83 8.15 19.55 -7.65
N LYS A 84 7.83 20.83 -7.89
CA LYS A 84 6.43 21.30 -8.03
C LYS A 84 5.73 20.79 -9.30
N ASP A 85 6.51 20.42 -10.29
CA ASP A 85 6.07 19.93 -11.60
C ASP A 85 5.91 18.40 -11.65
N VAL A 86 5.96 17.73 -10.49
CA VAL A 86 5.85 16.28 -10.36
C VAL A 86 4.71 15.92 -9.42
N CYS A 87 3.97 14.87 -9.77
CA CYS A 87 2.90 14.26 -8.99
C CYS A 87 3.34 12.87 -8.52
N VAL A 88 3.02 12.55 -7.26
CA VAL A 88 3.22 11.23 -6.67
C VAL A 88 1.87 10.54 -6.50
N ILE A 89 1.72 9.40 -7.17
CA ILE A 89 0.53 8.55 -7.12
C ILE A 89 0.91 7.29 -6.37
N TRP A 90 0.13 6.92 -5.36
CA TRP A 90 0.28 5.65 -4.65
C TRP A 90 -0.91 4.73 -4.96
N GLY A 91 -0.72 3.43 -4.86
CA GLY A 91 -1.82 2.50 -4.99
C GLY A 91 -1.52 1.12 -4.45
N ASP A 92 -2.56 0.28 -4.45
CA ASP A 92 -2.51 -1.10 -3.99
C ASP A 92 -3.15 -2.06 -5.01
N ILE A 93 -2.78 -3.33 -4.86
CA ILE A 93 -3.34 -4.48 -5.58
C ILE A 93 -3.62 -5.55 -4.54
N LEU A 94 -4.91 -5.80 -4.30
CA LEU A 94 -5.38 -6.75 -3.29
C LEU A 94 -5.44 -8.19 -3.81
N ASN A 95 -5.74 -8.39 -5.09
CA ASN A 95 -5.85 -9.72 -5.68
C ASN A 95 -4.67 -10.03 -6.60
N MET A 96 -3.61 -10.60 -6.03
CA MET A 96 -2.41 -10.98 -6.77
C MET A 96 -2.47 -12.39 -7.38
N LYS A 97 -3.58 -13.12 -7.19
CA LYS A 97 -3.72 -14.53 -7.59
C LYS A 97 -4.27 -14.69 -9.02
N THR A 98 -4.82 -13.63 -9.57
CA THR A 98 -5.44 -13.59 -10.90
C THR A 98 -4.53 -12.88 -11.90
N GLN A 99 -4.72 -13.18 -13.18
CA GLN A 99 -4.14 -12.37 -14.26
C GLN A 99 -4.87 -11.03 -14.35
N GLY A 100 -4.15 -10.00 -14.78
CA GLY A 100 -4.75 -8.70 -15.10
C GLY A 100 -5.70 -8.81 -16.29
N ASN A 101 -6.46 -7.75 -16.50
CA ASN A 101 -7.36 -7.54 -17.63
C ASN A 101 -6.58 -7.18 -18.90
N LYS A 102 -5.49 -6.39 -18.79
CA LYS A 102 -4.59 -6.04 -19.90
C LYS A 102 -3.29 -6.83 -19.83
N ILE A 103 -2.73 -6.94 -18.64
CA ILE A 103 -1.51 -7.69 -18.38
C ILE A 103 -1.86 -9.12 -18.00
N PHE A 104 -1.65 -10.06 -18.93
CA PHE A 104 -1.93 -11.49 -18.74
C PHE A 104 -0.92 -12.21 -17.82
N LYS A 105 -0.50 -11.54 -16.74
CA LYS A 105 0.37 -12.06 -15.68
C LYS A 105 -0.30 -11.79 -14.33
N THR A 106 0.09 -12.55 -13.32
CA THR A 106 -0.24 -12.20 -11.94
C THR A 106 0.55 -10.97 -11.52
N ALA A 107 -0.03 -10.17 -10.62
CA ALA A 107 0.58 -8.89 -10.22
C ALA A 107 1.99 -9.05 -9.62
N ASN A 108 2.23 -10.13 -8.86
CA ASN A 108 3.55 -10.46 -8.30
C ASN A 108 4.63 -10.80 -9.34
N LYS A 109 4.25 -11.09 -10.58
CA LYS A 109 5.16 -11.36 -11.72
C LYS A 109 5.25 -10.19 -12.68
N SER A 110 4.60 -9.07 -12.35
CA SER A 110 4.52 -7.89 -13.20
C SER A 110 5.53 -6.84 -12.74
N THR A 111 6.09 -6.12 -13.71
CA THR A 111 6.97 -4.97 -13.48
C THR A 111 6.16 -3.73 -13.12
N GLY A 112 6.83 -2.70 -12.59
CA GLY A 112 6.18 -1.40 -12.35
C GLY A 112 5.56 -0.78 -13.61
N LYS A 113 6.22 -0.95 -14.78
CA LYS A 113 5.67 -0.51 -16.08
C LYS A 113 4.37 -1.25 -16.41
N GLU A 114 4.33 -2.56 -16.22
CA GLU A 114 3.13 -3.38 -16.49
C GLU A 114 1.99 -3.05 -15.52
N ILE A 115 2.28 -2.78 -14.24
CA ILE A 115 1.24 -2.33 -13.30
C ILE A 115 0.65 -0.98 -13.71
N LEU A 116 1.51 -0.06 -14.16
CA LEU A 116 1.06 1.22 -14.69
C LEU A 116 0.24 1.05 -15.98
N GLU A 117 0.59 0.09 -16.82
CA GLU A 117 -0.17 -0.26 -18.04
C GLU A 117 -1.57 -0.75 -17.72
N GLU A 118 -1.69 -1.66 -16.75
CA GLU A 118 -2.97 -2.16 -16.27
C GLU A 118 -3.86 -1.02 -15.74
N LEU A 119 -3.28 -0.11 -14.96
CA LEU A 119 -4.00 1.08 -14.50
C LEU A 119 -4.45 1.95 -15.67
N CYS A 120 -3.55 2.23 -16.62
CA CYS A 120 -3.87 3.04 -17.81
C CYS A 120 -4.97 2.39 -18.65
N TYR A 121 -4.99 1.07 -18.77
CA TYR A 121 -6.07 0.33 -19.41
C TYR A 121 -7.42 0.61 -18.76
N HIS A 122 -7.53 0.46 -17.44
CA HIS A 122 -8.78 0.72 -16.72
C HIS A 122 -9.23 2.20 -16.77
N LEU A 123 -8.28 3.13 -16.92
CA LEU A 123 -8.57 4.56 -17.05
C LEU A 123 -8.79 5.01 -18.51
N GLY A 124 -8.76 4.09 -19.48
CA GLY A 124 -8.96 4.40 -20.90
C GLY A 124 -7.81 5.22 -21.51
N LEU A 125 -6.60 5.03 -21.03
CA LEU A 125 -5.38 5.74 -21.43
C LEU A 125 -4.41 4.87 -22.26
N GLU A 126 -4.89 3.78 -22.86
CA GLU A 126 -4.08 2.84 -23.64
C GLU A 126 -3.27 3.54 -24.74
N GLU A 127 -3.90 4.45 -25.50
CA GLU A 127 -3.24 5.19 -26.59
C GLU A 127 -2.14 6.15 -26.10
N SER A 128 -2.23 6.59 -24.84
CA SER A 128 -1.26 7.50 -24.20
C SER A 128 -0.20 6.75 -23.38
N PHE A 129 -0.31 5.42 -23.24
CA PHE A 129 0.50 4.66 -22.30
C PHE A 129 2.00 4.79 -22.57
N GLU A 130 2.45 4.70 -23.82
CA GLU A 130 3.88 4.80 -24.12
C GLU A 130 4.48 6.17 -23.75
N ALA A 131 3.71 7.25 -23.88
CA ALA A 131 4.14 8.57 -23.42
C ALA A 131 4.20 8.64 -21.89
N ILE A 132 3.19 8.11 -21.20
CA ILE A 132 3.15 8.05 -19.74
C ILE A 132 4.33 7.22 -19.21
N ALA A 133 4.53 6.01 -19.74
CA ALA A 133 5.53 5.06 -19.28
C ALA A 133 6.97 5.55 -19.48
N LYS A 134 7.21 6.41 -20.48
CA LYS A 134 8.53 6.99 -20.74
C LYS A 134 8.98 7.95 -19.63
N GLU A 135 8.03 8.63 -18.99
CA GLU A 135 8.31 9.63 -17.95
C GLU A 135 8.03 9.11 -16.53
N ALA A 136 7.41 7.94 -16.42
CA ALA A 136 7.08 7.32 -15.15
C ALA A 136 8.29 6.69 -14.48
N ILE A 137 8.48 6.98 -13.19
CA ILE A 137 9.29 6.16 -12.30
C ILE A 137 8.34 5.40 -11.38
N VAL A 138 8.34 4.07 -11.47
CA VAL A 138 7.43 3.22 -10.71
C VAL A 138 8.20 2.28 -9.81
N HIS A 139 7.87 2.29 -8.52
CA HIS A 139 8.38 1.36 -7.52
C HIS A 139 7.23 0.48 -7.01
N THR A 140 7.52 -0.79 -6.79
CA THR A 140 6.57 -1.74 -6.18
C THR A 140 7.12 -2.23 -4.85
N SER A 141 6.23 -2.53 -3.92
CA SER A 141 6.58 -3.12 -2.63
C SER A 141 5.54 -4.15 -2.22
N PHE A 142 6.00 -5.29 -1.74
CA PHE A 142 5.14 -6.33 -1.17
C PHE A 142 4.92 -6.06 0.32
N MET A 143 3.66 -6.04 0.74
CA MET A 143 3.26 -5.80 2.12
C MET A 143 2.77 -7.12 2.72
N PRO A 144 3.60 -7.81 3.54
CA PRO A 144 3.16 -9.02 4.22
C PRO A 144 2.16 -8.66 5.32
N TYR A 145 1.10 -9.43 5.40
CA TYR A 145 0.09 -9.35 6.44
C TYR A 145 -0.36 -10.74 6.83
N GLY A 146 -0.07 -11.15 8.05
CA GLY A 146 -0.51 -12.43 8.57
C GLY A 146 -1.43 -12.27 9.77
N LYS A 147 -2.51 -13.05 9.76
CA LYS A 147 -3.36 -13.25 10.94
C LYS A 147 -2.74 -14.37 11.77
N GLY A 148 -1.99 -13.98 12.78
CA GLY A 148 -1.21 -14.90 13.60
C GLY A 148 -1.55 -14.87 15.08
N ASP A 149 -0.95 -15.83 15.80
CA ASP A 149 -0.93 -15.90 17.25
C ASP A 149 -0.05 -14.76 17.79
N ARG A 150 -0.65 -13.85 18.56
CA ARG A 150 -0.01 -12.62 19.03
C ARG A 150 0.21 -12.71 20.54
N PRO A 151 1.44 -12.55 21.03
CA PRO A 151 1.68 -12.52 22.47
C PRO A 151 1.10 -11.25 23.09
N ASP A 152 0.84 -11.29 24.39
CA ASP A 152 0.51 -10.10 25.17
C ASP A 152 1.68 -9.11 25.19
N ILE A 153 1.35 -7.83 25.41
CA ILE A 153 2.32 -6.74 25.48
C ILE A 153 3.38 -7.01 26.56
N VAL A 154 2.95 -7.48 27.74
CA VAL A 154 3.83 -8.01 28.78
C VAL A 154 3.42 -9.45 29.03
N PRO A 155 4.13 -10.44 28.44
CA PRO A 155 3.78 -11.84 28.62
C PRO A 155 3.86 -12.29 30.09
N ASP A 156 3.02 -13.24 30.48
CA ASP A 156 2.99 -13.76 31.85
C ASP A 156 4.37 -14.22 32.34
N GLY A 157 4.75 -13.76 33.54
CA GLY A 157 6.03 -14.08 34.17
C GLY A 157 7.22 -13.25 33.68
N VAL A 158 7.03 -12.36 32.71
CA VAL A 158 8.06 -11.41 32.25
C VAL A 158 7.98 -10.13 33.06
N THR A 159 9.13 -9.65 33.56
CA THR A 159 9.19 -8.48 34.46
C THR A 159 9.98 -7.30 33.90
N ASN A 160 10.72 -7.48 32.80
CA ASN A 160 11.66 -6.49 32.26
C ASN A 160 11.64 -6.38 30.73
N VAL A 161 10.62 -6.94 30.05
CA VAL A 161 10.47 -6.87 28.60
C VAL A 161 9.02 -6.56 28.25
N GLY A 162 8.82 -5.54 27.41
CA GLY A 162 7.54 -5.20 26.80
C GLY A 162 7.61 -5.34 25.28
N LEU A 163 6.65 -6.04 24.69
CA LEU A 163 6.49 -6.23 23.25
C LEU A 163 5.56 -5.17 22.68
N ILE A 164 5.92 -4.56 21.55
CA ILE A 164 5.18 -3.45 20.94
C ILE A 164 4.93 -3.68 19.45
N GLY A 165 3.97 -2.95 18.88
CA GLY A 165 3.70 -2.93 17.44
C GLY A 165 2.49 -3.75 17.01
N GLN A 166 2.43 -4.10 15.73
CA GLN A 166 1.21 -4.63 15.10
C GLN A 166 0.96 -6.12 15.35
N PHE A 167 1.95 -6.82 15.91
CA PHE A 167 1.95 -8.27 16.11
C PHE A 167 1.82 -8.68 17.57
N VAL A 168 1.39 -7.76 18.45
CA VAL A 168 1.07 -8.05 19.86
C VAL A 168 -0.44 -7.94 20.09
N GLN A 169 -0.92 -8.64 21.10
CA GLN A 169 -2.33 -8.68 21.44
C GLN A 169 -2.70 -7.46 22.28
N MET A 170 -3.76 -6.76 21.86
CA MET A 170 -4.37 -5.68 22.62
C MET A 170 -5.88 -5.76 22.44
N GLN A 171 -6.63 -5.64 23.54
CA GLN A 171 -8.09 -5.62 23.46
C GLN A 171 -8.59 -4.37 22.74
N ASN A 172 -9.60 -4.57 21.87
CA ASN A 172 -10.26 -3.51 21.10
C ASN A 172 -9.25 -2.66 20.32
N ASP A 173 -8.29 -3.30 19.65
CA ASP A 173 -7.31 -2.63 18.80
C ASP A 173 -7.37 -3.15 17.35
N VAL A 174 -7.01 -2.27 16.42
CA VAL A 174 -6.99 -2.55 14.99
C VAL A 174 -5.56 -2.44 14.49
N SER A 175 -5.02 -3.55 14.01
CA SER A 175 -3.69 -3.58 13.41
C SER A 175 -3.63 -2.76 12.12
N PHE A 176 -2.40 -2.47 11.67
CA PHE A 176 -2.11 -1.67 10.48
C PHE A 176 -2.31 -0.16 10.68
N THR A 177 -2.35 0.31 11.93
CA THR A 177 -2.57 1.72 12.28
C THR A 177 -1.41 2.29 13.10
N VAL A 178 -1.05 3.56 12.89
CA VAL A 178 -0.09 4.26 13.77
C VAL A 178 -0.57 4.24 15.22
N GLU A 179 -1.89 4.31 15.42
CA GLU A 179 -2.54 4.23 16.72
C GLU A 179 -2.15 2.95 17.49
N SER A 180 -2.25 1.77 16.86
CA SER A 180 -1.89 0.50 17.50
C SER A 180 -0.43 0.48 17.96
N SER A 181 0.49 1.00 17.15
CA SER A 181 1.90 1.14 17.53
C SER A 181 2.09 2.06 18.75
N VAL A 182 1.37 3.18 18.82
CA VAL A 182 1.45 4.10 19.97
C VAL A 182 0.80 3.49 21.22
N ARG A 183 -0.35 2.85 21.08
CA ARG A 183 -1.09 2.23 22.19
C ARG A 183 -0.29 1.10 22.83
N THR A 184 0.29 0.22 22.02
CA THR A 184 1.14 -0.87 22.50
C THR A 184 2.42 -0.34 23.12
N GLY A 185 3.03 0.70 22.55
CA GLY A 185 4.15 1.42 23.15
C GLY A 185 3.81 2.00 24.53
N ARG A 186 2.66 2.67 24.66
CA ARG A 186 2.19 3.24 25.94
C ARG A 186 1.89 2.17 26.99
N ALA A 187 1.33 1.04 26.58
CA ALA A 187 0.98 -0.05 27.49
C ALA A 187 2.20 -0.87 27.95
N ALA A 188 3.29 -0.85 27.20
CA ALA A 188 4.54 -1.52 27.54
C ALA A 188 5.42 -0.73 28.53
N VAL A 189 5.18 0.57 28.68
CA VAL A 189 5.89 1.49 29.60
C VAL A 189 5.13 1.59 30.91
#